data_AF-A0A383EDM1-F1
#
_entry.id   AF-A0A383EDM1-F1
#
_cell.length_a   1.000
_cell.length_b   1.000
_cell.length_c   1.000
_cell.angle_alpha   90.00
_cell.angle_beta   90.00
_cell.angle_gamma   90.00
#
_symmetry.space_group_name_H-M   'P 1'
#
loop_
_entity.id
_entity.type
_entity.pdbx_description
1 polymer ?
#
loop_
_entity_poly.entity_id
_entity_poly.type
_entity_poly.pdbx_seq_one_letter_code
_entity_poly.pdbx_strand_id
1 'polypeptide(L)'
;VKTIVLLLSLLLANEVFSDSTEEDNSLSRKGPEYQQPNQLLGWIDARSKQALNGTWHYIVDHMDNGLPESIFGGFPKNKTQIDGMELIEYNFEKAKQINIPGAWNTQDDSLFFYRGS
;
A
#
# COMPACT_ATOMS: atom_id res chain seq x y z
N VAL A 1 47.02 39.61 -45.16
CA VAL A 1 45.60 39.96 -44.87
C VAL A 1 44.68 38.74 -45.04
N LYS A 2 44.65 38.06 -46.20
CA LYS A 2 43.81 36.85 -46.42
C LYS A 2 43.99 35.72 -45.39
N THR A 3 45.23 35.45 -44.95
CA THR A 3 45.53 34.39 -43.96
C THR A 3 45.04 34.72 -42.55
N ILE A 4 45.01 36.01 -42.19
CA ILE A 4 44.53 36.49 -40.89
C ILE A 4 42.99 36.42 -40.84
N VAL A 5 42.32 36.70 -41.97
CA VAL A 5 40.85 36.57 -42.08
C VAL A 5 40.41 35.11 -42.00
N LEU A 6 41.16 34.16 -42.57
CA LEU A 6 40.86 32.72 -42.43
C LEU A 6 41.03 32.20 -40.99
N LEU A 7 42.08 32.63 -40.29
CA LEU A 7 42.32 32.26 -38.90
C LEU A 7 41.25 32.86 -37.96
N LEU A 8 40.82 34.09 -38.23
CA LEU A 8 39.74 34.74 -37.48
C LEU A 8 38.37 34.09 -37.76
N SER A 9 38.12 33.64 -38.99
CA SER A 9 36.90 32.88 -39.32
C SER A 9 36.88 31.47 -38.72
N LEU A 10 38.04 30.81 -38.57
CA LEU A 10 38.13 29.53 -37.86
C LEU A 10 37.93 29.69 -36.34
N LEU A 11 38.42 30.78 -35.75
CA LEU A 11 38.21 31.06 -34.33
C LEU A 11 36.73 31.36 -34.01
N LEU A 12 36.05 32.12 -34.88
CA LEU A 12 34.63 32.46 -34.72
C LEU A 12 33.69 31.26 -34.93
N ALA A 13 34.08 30.27 -35.73
CA ALA A 13 33.28 29.06 -35.95
C ALA A 13 33.32 28.08 -34.74
N ASN A 14 34.40 28.10 -33.94
CA ASN A 14 34.53 27.24 -32.76
C ASN A 14 33.71 27.71 -31.55
N GLU A 15 33.34 28.99 -31.49
CA GLU A 15 32.48 29.53 -30.42
C GLU A 15 30.98 29.27 -30.66
N VAL A 16 30.58 28.93 -31.89
CA VAL A 16 29.16 28.76 -32.28
C VAL A 16 28.70 27.29 -32.21
N PHE A 17 29.60 26.34 -31.94
CA PHE A 17 29.28 24.91 -31.87
C PHE A 17 29.67 24.30 -30.51
N SER A 18 29.09 24.84 -29.44
CA SER A 18 29.04 24.17 -28.14
C SER A 18 27.75 24.52 -27.41
N ASP A 19 26.61 24.11 -27.98
CA ASP A 19 25.39 24.01 -27.18
C ASP A 19 24.48 22.91 -27.71
N SER A 20 24.87 21.65 -27.47
CA SER A 20 23.99 20.52 -27.72
C SER A 20 24.37 19.29 -26.88
N THR A 21 24.55 19.44 -25.56
CA THR A 21 24.47 18.32 -24.61
C THR A 21 24.13 18.83 -23.21
N GLU A 22 22.98 19.47 -23.05
CA GLU A 22 22.24 19.33 -21.79
C GLU A 22 21.07 18.42 -22.10
N GLU A 23 21.25 17.12 -21.86
CA GLU A 23 20.09 16.27 -21.63
C GLU A 23 19.34 16.90 -20.45
N ASP A 24 18.20 17.54 -20.73
CA ASP A 24 17.23 17.99 -19.73
C ASP A 24 16.81 16.74 -18.96
N ASN A 25 17.59 16.41 -17.93
CA ASN A 25 17.30 15.33 -17.02
C ASN A 25 16.14 15.82 -16.15
N SER A 26 14.95 15.78 -16.75
CA SER A 26 13.68 16.20 -16.17
C SER A 26 13.38 15.47 -14.85
N LEU A 27 14.07 14.35 -14.61
CA LEU A 27 14.03 13.52 -13.40
C LEU A 27 14.97 14.01 -12.29
N SER A 28 15.93 14.89 -12.58
CA SER A 28 16.84 15.49 -11.59
C SER A 28 16.38 16.84 -11.05
N ARG A 29 15.22 17.35 -11.50
CA ARG A 29 14.66 18.58 -10.93
C ARG A 29 14.28 18.33 -9.47
N LYS A 30 14.87 19.10 -8.56
CA LYS A 30 14.43 19.16 -7.17
C LYS A 30 12.95 19.56 -7.19
N GLY A 31 12.08 18.67 -6.69
CA GLY A 31 10.64 18.93 -6.64
C GLY A 31 10.34 20.23 -5.87
N PRO A 32 9.25 20.93 -6.19
CA PRO A 32 8.86 22.14 -5.47
C PRO A 32 8.68 21.82 -3.98
N GLU A 33 9.15 22.72 -3.12
CA GLU A 33 9.02 22.58 -1.68
C GLU A 33 7.59 22.97 -1.27
N TYR A 34 6.76 21.96 -1.02
CA TYR A 34 5.36 22.17 -0.62
C TYR A 34 5.27 22.61 0.85
N GLN A 35 4.46 23.63 1.12
CA GLN A 35 4.12 24.03 2.48
C GLN A 35 3.48 22.84 3.22
N GLN A 36 3.86 22.62 4.48
CA GLN A 36 3.26 21.59 5.31
C GLN A 36 1.77 21.92 5.54
N PRO A 37 0.84 21.01 5.24
CA PRO A 37 -0.58 21.30 5.35
C PRO A 37 -0.96 21.57 6.81
N ASN A 38 -1.82 22.58 7.03
CA ASN A 38 -2.49 22.78 8.31
C ASN A 38 -3.22 21.48 8.72
N GLN A 39 -3.25 21.17 10.03
CA GLN A 39 -3.97 20.03 10.61
C GLN A 39 -5.49 20.25 10.63
N LEU A 40 -6.05 20.60 9.48
CA LEU A 40 -7.45 20.42 9.15
C LEU A 40 -7.67 18.93 8.87
N LEU A 41 -8.91 18.44 8.83
CA LEU A 41 -9.24 17.09 8.34
C LEU A 41 -8.89 16.99 6.84
N GLY A 42 -7.60 17.00 6.52
CA GLY A 42 -7.07 16.89 5.17
C GLY A 42 -7.10 15.45 4.67
N TRP A 43 -6.35 15.23 3.60
CA TRP A 43 -6.15 13.93 2.95
C TRP A 43 -5.86 12.84 3.98
N ILE A 44 -6.49 11.68 3.83
CA ILE A 44 -6.31 10.52 4.72
C ILE A 44 -4.83 10.15 4.87
N ASP A 45 -4.02 10.41 3.84
CA ASP A 45 -2.59 10.12 3.81
C ASP A 45 -1.73 11.06 4.65
N ALA A 46 -2.21 12.27 4.94
CA ALA A 46 -1.50 13.23 5.77
C ALA A 46 -1.79 13.04 7.28
N ARG A 47 -2.58 12.03 7.65
CA ARG A 47 -2.93 11.77 9.06
C ARG A 47 -1.92 10.84 9.72
N SER A 48 -1.76 10.99 11.03
CA SER A 48 -1.12 9.94 11.84
C SER A 48 -1.99 8.68 11.79
N LYS A 49 -1.40 7.56 11.35
CA LYS A 49 -2.07 6.27 11.20
C LYS A 49 -1.36 5.25 12.06
N GLN A 50 -2.12 4.49 12.83
CA GLN A 50 -1.63 3.28 13.49
C GLN A 50 -2.01 2.08 12.63
N ALA A 51 -1.01 1.39 12.09
CA ALA A 51 -1.25 0.15 11.37
C ALA A 51 -1.57 -0.98 12.36
N LEU A 52 -2.61 -1.76 12.05
CA LEU A 52 -2.92 -3.04 12.72
C LEU A 52 -2.62 -4.23 11.81
N ASN A 53 -1.76 -4.01 10.81
CA ASN A 53 -1.30 -5.04 9.90
C ASN A 53 -0.54 -6.12 10.68
N GLY A 54 -0.66 -7.36 10.23
CA GLY A 54 -0.02 -8.50 10.87
C GLY A 54 -0.79 -9.78 10.60
N THR A 55 -0.62 -10.74 11.50
CA THR A 55 -1.26 -12.04 11.41
C THR A 55 -2.52 -12.06 12.27
N TRP A 56 -3.65 -12.41 11.65
CA TRP A 56 -4.97 -12.37 12.27
C TRP A 56 -5.59 -13.76 12.25
N HIS A 57 -6.28 -14.12 13.33
CA HIS A 57 -7.07 -15.33 13.36
C HIS A 57 -8.35 -15.14 12.53
N TYR A 58 -8.74 -16.15 11.76
CA TYR A 58 -9.93 -16.08 10.90
C TYR A 58 -10.75 -17.37 10.97
N ILE A 59 -12.05 -17.22 10.72
CA ILE A 59 -13.01 -18.32 10.59
C ILE A 59 -13.69 -18.15 9.23
N VAL A 60 -13.80 -19.24 8.48
CA VAL A 60 -14.53 -19.26 7.21
C VAL A 60 -16.00 -19.54 7.51
N ASP A 61 -16.85 -18.55 7.32
CA ASP A 61 -18.29 -18.67 7.55
C ASP A 61 -19.01 -18.81 6.20
N HIS A 62 -19.44 -20.02 5.87
CA HIS A 62 -20.11 -20.29 4.59
C HIS A 62 -21.62 -20.02 4.65
N MET A 63 -22.20 -20.02 5.85
CA MET A 63 -23.65 -20.00 6.06
C MET A 63 -24.09 -18.79 6.88
N ASP A 64 -23.20 -17.80 7.03
CA ASP A 64 -23.40 -16.61 7.84
C ASP A 64 -23.83 -16.93 9.30
N ASN A 65 -23.34 -18.05 9.82
CA ASN A 65 -23.66 -18.53 11.16
C ASN A 65 -23.13 -17.60 12.25
N GLY A 66 -22.08 -16.82 11.97
CA GLY A 66 -21.45 -15.90 12.90
C GLY A 66 -22.24 -14.63 13.16
N LEU A 67 -23.32 -14.38 12.41
CA LEU A 67 -24.18 -13.21 12.58
C LEU A 67 -24.80 -13.16 14.00
N PRO A 68 -25.07 -11.95 14.55
CA PRO A 68 -25.63 -11.82 15.89
C PRO A 68 -27.00 -12.49 16.09
N GLU A 69 -27.79 -12.61 15.02
CA GLU A 69 -29.13 -13.18 15.01
C GLU A 69 -29.14 -14.72 14.99
N SER A 70 -28.00 -15.35 14.66
CA SER A 70 -27.86 -16.80 14.57
C SER A 70 -27.82 -17.43 15.96
N ILE A 71 -28.50 -18.57 16.11
CA ILE A 71 -28.52 -19.37 17.35
C ILE A 71 -27.12 -19.83 17.80
N PHE A 72 -26.18 -19.96 16.86
CA PHE A 72 -24.78 -20.37 17.09
C PHE A 72 -23.79 -19.23 16.83
N GLY A 73 -24.28 -18.01 16.64
CA GLY A 73 -23.48 -16.91 16.14
C GLY A 73 -22.85 -16.02 17.19
N GLY A 74 -22.68 -14.76 16.82
CA GLY A 74 -22.06 -13.76 17.68
C GLY A 74 -20.53 -13.77 17.62
N PHE A 75 -19.95 -14.03 16.45
CA PHE A 75 -18.51 -13.90 16.21
C PHE A 75 -17.94 -12.53 16.63
N PRO A 76 -18.64 -11.39 16.39
CA PRO A 76 -18.12 -10.08 16.82
C PRO A 76 -17.94 -9.94 18.34
N LYS A 77 -18.57 -10.80 19.15
CA LYS A 77 -18.38 -10.81 20.60
C LYS A 77 -17.02 -11.37 21.02
N ASN A 78 -16.34 -12.08 20.13
CA ASN A 78 -15.03 -12.72 20.37
C ASN A 78 -14.97 -13.43 21.72
N LYS A 79 -15.98 -14.25 22.02
CA LYS A 79 -16.05 -15.00 23.28
C LYS A 79 -15.05 -16.15 23.24
N THR A 80 -14.42 -16.39 24.39
CA THR A 80 -13.63 -17.59 24.66
C THR A 80 -14.39 -18.43 25.68
N GLN A 81 -14.45 -19.74 25.46
CA GLN A 81 -15.09 -20.70 26.36
C GLN A 81 -14.34 -20.76 27.69
N ILE A 82 -15.06 -20.57 28.81
CA ILE A 82 -14.43 -20.44 30.14
C ILE A 82 -14.41 -21.78 30.88
N ASP A 83 -15.55 -22.48 30.95
CA ASP A 83 -15.76 -23.64 31.83
C ASP A 83 -16.14 -24.92 31.08
N GLY A 84 -16.42 -24.82 29.79
CA GLY A 84 -16.87 -25.94 28.97
C GLY A 84 -18.37 -26.21 28.99
N MET A 85 -19.14 -25.45 29.76
CA MET A 85 -20.60 -25.59 29.89
C MET A 85 -21.36 -24.59 29.00
N GLU A 86 -20.67 -23.59 28.47
CA GLU A 86 -21.22 -22.68 27.46
C GLU A 86 -21.25 -23.34 26.08
N LEU A 87 -22.38 -23.19 25.36
CA LEU A 87 -22.48 -23.57 23.96
C LEU A 87 -21.90 -22.46 23.07
N ILE A 88 -20.66 -22.63 22.63
CA ILE A 88 -19.95 -21.72 21.73
C ILE A 88 -19.33 -22.55 20.60
N GLU A 89 -19.76 -22.31 19.37
CA GLU A 89 -19.31 -23.07 18.18
C GLU A 89 -18.06 -22.49 17.51
N TYR A 90 -17.42 -21.50 18.12
CA TYR A 90 -16.25 -20.82 17.57
C TYR A 90 -15.16 -20.59 18.63
N ASN A 91 -13.91 -20.48 18.16
CA ASN A 91 -12.77 -20.08 18.99
C ASN A 91 -11.71 -19.41 18.11
N PHE A 92 -11.59 -18.08 18.20
CA PHE A 92 -10.60 -17.34 17.41
C PHE A 92 -9.16 -17.65 17.83
N GLU A 93 -8.88 -17.84 19.13
CA GLU A 93 -7.52 -18.12 19.64
C GLU A 93 -6.91 -19.42 19.09
N LYS A 94 -7.76 -20.38 18.73
CA LYS A 94 -7.37 -21.67 18.14
C LYS A 94 -7.60 -21.75 16.63
N ALA A 95 -8.13 -20.69 16.02
CA ALA A 95 -8.44 -20.69 14.61
C ALA A 95 -7.17 -20.61 13.74
N LYS A 96 -7.32 -20.83 12.44
CA LYS A 96 -6.23 -20.57 11.50
C LYS A 96 -5.91 -19.08 11.46
N GLN A 97 -4.69 -18.79 11.03
CA GLN A 97 -4.16 -17.43 10.91
C GLN A 97 -3.90 -17.05 9.46
N ILE A 98 -4.03 -15.76 9.15
CA ILE A 98 -3.78 -15.20 7.82
C ILE A 98 -3.09 -13.84 7.94
N ASN A 99 -2.25 -13.48 6.97
CA ASN A 99 -1.59 -12.18 6.95
C ASN A 99 -2.49 -11.11 6.32
N ILE A 100 -2.58 -9.96 6.99
CA ILE A 100 -3.37 -8.79 6.61
C ILE A 100 -2.45 -7.56 6.57
N PRO A 101 -2.44 -6.77 5.47
CA PRO A 101 -3.19 -6.98 4.25
C PRO A 101 -2.62 -8.10 3.38
N GLY A 102 -3.50 -8.81 2.67
CA GLY A 102 -3.14 -9.86 1.72
C GLY A 102 -4.39 -10.54 1.18
N ALA A 103 -4.36 -10.98 -0.06
CA ALA A 103 -5.47 -11.74 -0.63
C ALA A 103 -5.55 -13.12 0.05
N TRP A 104 -6.72 -13.54 0.51
CA TRP A 104 -6.87 -14.85 1.15
C TRP A 104 -6.69 -16.01 0.17
N ASN A 105 -7.03 -15.81 -1.11
CA ASN A 105 -7.00 -16.84 -2.13
C ASN A 105 -5.58 -17.36 -2.43
N THR A 106 -4.54 -16.59 -2.09
CA THR A 106 -3.14 -16.94 -2.33
C THR A 106 -2.43 -17.45 -1.07
N GLN A 107 -3.09 -17.40 0.08
CA GLN A 107 -2.48 -17.72 1.38
C GLN A 107 -2.90 -19.10 1.92
N ASP A 108 -4.09 -19.59 1.52
CA ASP A 108 -4.56 -20.93 1.86
C ASP A 108 -5.20 -21.54 0.61
N ASP A 109 -4.65 -22.69 0.15
CA ASP A 109 -5.13 -23.40 -1.04
C ASP A 109 -6.61 -23.78 -0.94
N SER A 110 -7.11 -24.05 0.27
CA SER A 110 -8.54 -24.32 0.51
C SER A 110 -9.43 -23.11 0.23
N LEU A 111 -8.88 -21.90 0.24
CA LEU A 111 -9.58 -20.65 -0.05
C LEU A 111 -9.41 -20.18 -1.49
N PHE A 112 -8.68 -20.89 -2.35
CA PHE A 112 -8.40 -20.44 -3.72
C PHE A 112 -9.69 -20.11 -4.50
N PHE A 113 -10.67 -21.01 -4.44
CA PHE A 113 -12.00 -20.82 -5.06
C PHE A 113 -13.07 -20.29 -4.09
N TYR A 114 -12.73 -20.07 -2.81
CA TYR A 114 -13.70 -19.58 -1.84
C TYR A 114 -14.16 -18.17 -2.19
N ARG A 115 -15.48 -17.97 -2.18
CA ARG A 115 -16.17 -16.69 -2.35
C ARG A 115 -17.21 -16.62 -1.24
N GLY A 116 -17.12 -15.60 -0.39
CA GLY A 116 -18.14 -15.35 0.62
C GLY A 116 -19.48 -14.94 0.01
N SER A 117 -20.56 -15.05 0.79
CA SER A 117 -21.90 -14.56 0.48
C SER A 117 -22.08 -13.07 0.76
#